data_AF-A0A963E9R7-F1
#
_entry.id   AF-A0A963E9R7-F1
#
_cell.length_a   1.000
_cell.length_b   1.000
_cell.length_c   1.000
_cell.angle_alpha   90.00
_cell.angle_beta   90.00
_cell.angle_gamma   90.00
#
_symmetry.space_group_name_H-M   'P 1'
#
loop_
_entity.id
_entity.type
_entity.pdbx_description
1 polymer ?
#
loop_
_entity_poly.entity_id
_entity_poly.type
_entity_poly.pdbx_seq_one_letter_code
_entity_poly.pdbx_strand_id
1 'polypeptide(L)' 'MQLVDGFSNTQDNISGRLIDLFWQSGFTEVKQSQTSNTIFGASSIYSALKPATN' A
#
# COMPACT_ATOMS: atom_id res chain seq x y z
N MET A 1 8.25 23.32 -3.60
CA MET A 1 7.62 22.62 -2.47
C MET A 1 6.12 22.62 -2.70
N GLN A 2 5.60 21.61 -3.41
CA GLN A 2 4.17 21.53 -3.69
C GLN A 2 3.53 20.69 -2.59
N LEU A 3 2.91 21.38 -1.61
CA LEU A 3 1.91 20.76 -0.74
C LEU A 3 0.74 20.37 -1.65
N VAL A 4 0.65 19.09 -1.98
CA VAL A 4 -0.62 18.49 -2.37
C VAL A 4 -1.32 18.16 -1.07
N ASP A 5 -2.47 18.78 -0.86
CA ASP A 5 -3.26 18.71 0.36
C ASP A 5 -3.37 17.28 0.88
N GLY A 6 -3.04 17.15 2.17
CA GLY A 6 -3.19 15.93 2.92
C GLY A 6 -4.63 15.47 2.91
N PHE A 7 -4.92 14.47 2.08
CA PHE A 7 -5.86 13.46 2.52
C PHE A 7 -5.18 12.75 3.68
N SER A 8 -5.61 13.01 4.91
CA SER A 8 -5.11 12.34 6.13
C SER A 8 -5.14 10.80 6.04
N ASN A 9 -5.83 10.23 5.05
CA ASN A 9 -5.87 8.80 4.74
C ASN A 9 -4.72 8.27 3.87
N THR A 10 -3.90 9.10 3.23
CA THR A 10 -2.79 8.61 2.37
C THR A 10 -1.43 8.62 3.07
N GLN A 11 -1.34 9.15 4.29
CA GLN A 11 -0.08 9.16 5.05
C GLN A 11 0.29 7.76 5.59
N ASP A 12 -0.69 6.88 5.79
CA ASP A 12 -0.43 5.47 6.13
C ASP A 12 0.24 4.70 4.99
N ASN A 13 -0.02 5.09 3.72
CA ASN A 13 0.69 4.53 2.57
C ASN A 13 2.18 4.93 2.55
N ILE A 14 2.52 6.12 3.08
CA ILE A 14 3.91 6.60 3.17
C ILE A 14 4.67 5.89 4.31
N SER A 15 3.96 5.44 5.34
CA SER A 15 4.54 4.85 6.54
C SER A 15 4.85 3.35 6.42
N GLY A 16 4.64 2.74 5.25
CA GLY A 16 4.83 1.29 5.04
C GLY A 16 3.78 0.41 5.72
N ARG A 17 2.73 0.99 6.32
CA ARG A 17 1.70 0.25 7.10
C ARG A 17 0.73 -0.54 6.23
N LEU A 18 0.72 -0.31 4.92
CA LEU A 18 -0.24 -0.96 4.02
C LEU A 18 -0.09 -2.49 4.05
N ILE A 19 1.14 -2.99 4.16
CA ILE A 19 1.39 -4.43 4.33
C ILE A 19 0.75 -4.93 5.63
N ASP A 20 1.01 -4.27 6.75
CA ASP A 20 0.44 -4.64 8.05
C ASP A 20 -1.09 -4.62 8.05
N LEU A 21 -1.71 -3.65 7.36
CA LEU A 21 -3.17 -3.58 7.21
C LEU A 21 -3.74 -4.77 6.43
N PHE A 22 -3.07 -5.24 5.38
CA PHE A 22 -3.49 -6.45 4.67
C PHE A 22 -3.40 -7.69 5.56
N TRP A 23 -2.31 -7.83 6.33
CA TRP A 23 -2.16 -8.92 7.31
C TRP A 23 -3.28 -8.91 8.36
N GLN A 24 -3.55 -7.75 8.96
CA GLN A 24 -4.63 -7.59 9.96
C GLN A 24 -6.01 -7.88 9.38
N SER A 25 -6.20 -7.65 8.07
CA SER A 25 -7.45 -7.93 7.36
C SER A 25 -7.60 -9.41 6.95
N GLY A 26 -6.66 -10.27 7.35
CA GLY A 26 -6.69 -11.71 7.08
C GLY A 26 -6.20 -12.10 5.68
N PHE A 27 -5.55 -11.20 4.95
CA PHE A 27 -4.85 -11.57 3.73
C PHE A 27 -3.53 -12.27 4.05
N THR A 28 -3.12 -13.17 3.16
CA THR A 28 -1.85 -13.90 3.22
C THR A 28 -0.99 -13.57 2.01
N GLU A 29 0.29 -13.93 2.05
CA GLU A 29 1.24 -13.69 0.95
C GLU A 29 1.29 -12.22 0.48
N VAL A 30 1.12 -11.30 1.43
CA VAL A 30 1.16 -9.86 1.17
C VAL A 30 2.59 -9.46 0.81
N LYS A 31 2.80 -8.94 -0.40
CA LYS A 31 4.11 -8.47 -0.88
C LYS A 31 4.00 -7.21 -1.74
N GLN A 32 5.04 -6.38 -1.68
CA GLN A 32 5.28 -5.29 -2.64
C GLN A 32 6.14 -5.83 -3.78
N SER A 33 5.65 -5.74 -5.01
CA SER A 33 6.31 -6.37 -6.18
C SER A 33 7.15 -5.40 -7.00
N GLN A 34 6.74 -4.13 -7.07
CA GLN A 34 7.46 -3.13 -7.86
C GLN A 34 7.22 -1.73 -7.30
N THR A 35 8.22 -0.87 -7.41
CA THR A 35 8.07 0.58 -7.24
C THR A 35 8.68 1.29 -8.42
N SER A 36 7.92 2.22 -9.01
CA SER A 36 8.32 3.01 -10.16
C SER A 36 8.10 4.48 -9.88
N ASN A 37 9.13 5.29 -10.15
CA ASN A 37 9.02 6.75 -10.05
C ASN A 37 8.30 7.29 -11.29
N THR A 38 7.30 8.11 -11.07
CA THR A 38 6.51 8.77 -12.13
C THR A 38 6.58 10.28 -11.97
N ILE A 39 6.08 11.02 -12.96
CA ILE A 39 5.93 12.48 -12.87
C ILE A 39 5.01 12.93 -11.73
N PHE A 40 4.22 12.01 -11.16
CA PHE A 40 3.28 12.25 -10.06
C PHE A 40 3.80 11.71 -8.71
N GLY A 41 5.04 11.20 -8.65
CA GLY A 41 5.61 10.57 -7.46
C GLY A 41 5.83 9.06 -7.62
N ALA A 42 6.22 8.39 -6.54
CA ALA A 42 6.47 6.96 -6.52
C ALA A 42 5.15 6.16 -6.52
N SER A 43 5.02 5.24 -7.47
CA SER A 43 3.91 4.29 -7.55
C SER A 43 4.41 2.90 -7.18
N SER A 44 3.77 2.25 -6.20
CA SER A 44 4.11 0.91 -5.74
C SER A 44 2.97 -0.07 -6.01
N ILE A 45 3.30 -1.26 -6.52
CA ILE A 45 2.36 -2.35 -6.75
C ILE A 45 2.46 -3.35 -5.60
N TYR A 46 1.30 -3.65 -5.00
CA TYR A 46 1.15 -4.64 -3.95
C TYR A 46 0.26 -5.79 -4.42
N SER A 47 0.51 -6.99 -3.91
CA SER A 47 -0.28 -8.19 -4.17
C SER A 47 -0.47 -8.96 -2.88
N ALA A 48 -1.66 -9.54 -2.70
CA ALA A 48 -2.01 -10.36 -1.55
C ALA A 48 -3.05 -11.41 -1.95
N LEU A 49 -3.11 -12.51 -1.21
CA LEU A 49 -4.12 -13.55 -1.36
C LEU A 49 -5.15 -13.45 -0.25
N LYS A 50 -6.42 -13.57 -0.62
CA LYS A 50 -7.49 -13.77 0.36
C LYS A 50 -7.70 -15.28 0.53
N PRO A 51 -7.47 -15.86 1.72
CA PRO A 51 -7.77 -17.26 1.95
C PRO A 51 -9.24 -17.54 1.60
N ALA A 52 -9.49 -18.64 0.89
CA ALA A 52 -10.85 -19.11 0.69
C ALA A 52 -11.45 -19.48 2.04
N THR A 53 -12.56 -18.85 2.43
CA THR A 53 -13.32 -19.26 3.61
C THR A 53 -13.87 -20.65 3.34
N ASN A 54 -13.42 -21.64 4.10
CA ASN A 54 -13.95 -23.00 4.10
C ASN A 54 -15.15 -23.07 5.07
#